data_AF-A0A0N8KLQ2-F1
#
_entry.id   AF-A0A0N8KLQ2-F1
#
_cell.length_a   1.000
_cell.length_b   1.000
_cell.length_c   1.000
_cell.angle_alpha   90.00
_cell.angle_beta   90.00
_cell.angle_gamma   90.00
#
_symmetry.space_group_name_H-M   'P 1'
#
loop_
_entity.id
_entity.type
_entity.pdbx_description
1 polymer ?
#
loop_
_entity_poly.entity_id
_entity_poly.type
_entity_poly.pdbx_seq_one_letter_code
_entity_poly.pdbx_strand_id
1 'polypeptide(L)' 'MSSEPVAKRVYVTLPDTVADDLQIWAERRDQPLATVAAIAIELYLERLKASGDLQSSTTLEKNTTENQG' A
#
# COMPACT_ATOMS: atom_id res chain seq x y z
N MET A 1 -24.27 -1.40 5.68
CA MET A 1 -23.24 -2.46 5.71
C MET A 1 -21.89 -1.77 5.59
N SER A 2 -21.12 -1.74 6.68
CA SER A 2 -19.77 -1.18 6.66
C SER A 2 -18.90 -2.09 5.80
N SER A 3 -18.38 -1.58 4.68
CA SER A 3 -17.47 -2.34 3.83
C SER A 3 -16.17 -2.58 4.59
N GLU A 4 -15.89 -3.84 4.94
CA GLU A 4 -14.59 -4.23 5.49
C GLU A 4 -13.46 -3.81 4.54
N PRO A 5 -12.31 -3.37 5.07
CA PRO A 5 -11.16 -3.04 4.24
C PRO A 5 -10.64 -4.32 3.56
N VAL A 6 -10.93 -4.45 2.27
CA VAL A 6 -10.39 -5.53 1.45
C VAL A 6 -8.99 -5.18 0.96
N ALA A 7 -8.08 -6.15 1.01
CA ALA A 7 -6.76 -6.01 0.40
C ALA A 7 -6.91 -5.79 -1.12
N LYS A 8 -6.30 -4.74 -1.64
CA LYS A 8 -6.24 -4.48 -3.08
C LYS A 8 -4.95 -5.08 -3.65
N ARG A 9 -5.07 -5.87 -4.72
CA ARG A 9 -3.90 -6.40 -5.44
C ARG A 9 -3.40 -5.35 -6.43
N VAL A 10 -2.10 -5.06 -6.39
CA VAL A 10 -1.42 -4.16 -7.32
C VAL A 10 -0.23 -4.90 -7.95
N TYR A 11 0.15 -4.49 -9.16
CA TYR A 11 1.35 -4.95 -9.83
C TYR A 11 2.31 -3.77 -9.96
N VAL A 12 3.56 -3.95 -9.53
CA VAL A 12 4.59 -2.91 -9.56
C VAL A 12 5.86 -3.45 -10.20
N THR A 13 6.58 -2.59 -10.92
CA THR A 13 7.92 -2.88 -11.43
C THR A 13 8.93 -2.17 -10.52
N LEU A 14 9.92 -2.91 -10.04
CA LEU A 14 10.95 -2.40 -9.13
C LEU A 14 12.31 -2.44 -9.83
N PRO A 15 13.23 -1.52 -9.51
CA PRO A 15 14.64 -1.69 -9.84
C PRO A 15 15.19 -2.98 -9.22
N ASP A 16 16.11 -3.66 -9.90
CA ASP A 16 16.71 -4.91 -9.44
C ASP A 16 17.29 -4.76 -8.02
N THR A 17 17.97 -3.65 -7.74
CA THR A 17 18.56 -3.38 -6.42
C THR A 17 17.51 -3.34 -5.31
N VAL A 18 16.30 -2.82 -5.60
CA VAL A 18 15.19 -2.78 -4.63
C VAL A 18 14.60 -4.17 -4.44
N ALA A 19 14.49 -4.96 -5.51
CA ALA A 19 13.99 -6.32 -5.44
C ALA A 19 14.94 -7.22 -4.62
N ASP A 20 16.25 -7.09 -4.82
CA ASP A 20 17.28 -7.83 -4.09
C ASP A 20 17.26 -7.50 -2.59
N ASP A 21 17.18 -6.22 -2.23
CA ASP A 21 17.08 -5.78 -0.83
C ASP A 21 15.82 -6.32 -0.15
N LEU A 22 14.68 -6.30 -0.85
CA LEU A 22 13.42 -6.88 -0.35
C LEU A 22 13.52 -8.41 -0.19
N GLN A 23 14.21 -9.10 -1.09
CA GLN A 23 14.42 -10.54 -1.04
C GLN A 23 15.28 -10.93 0.17
N ILE A 24 16.40 -10.23 0.40
CA ILE A 24 17.24 -10.40 1.60
C ILE A 24 16.43 -10.17 2.87
N TRP A 25 15.58 -9.13 2.87
CA TRP A 25 14.75 -8.81 4.01
C TRP A 25 13.67 -9.88 4.28
N ALA A 26 13.13 -10.48 3.22
CA ALA A 26 12.15 -11.54 3.28
C ALA A 26 12.71 -12.85 3.84
N GLU A 27 13.90 -13.25 3.38
CA GLU A 27 14.60 -14.43 3.88
C GLU A 27 14.90 -14.32 5.38
N ARG A 28 15.33 -13.15 5.85
CA ARG A 28 15.60 -12.91 7.28
C ARG A 28 14.35 -13.02 8.18
N ARG A 29 13.16 -12.83 7.61
CA ARG A 29 11.88 -12.86 8.34
C ARG A 29 11.12 -14.17 8.17
N ASP A 30 11.61 -15.08 7.32
CA ASP A 30 10.89 -16.28 6.89
C ASP A 30 9.47 -15.94 6.37
N GLN A 31 9.39 -14.90 5.53
CA GLN A 31 8.14 -14.38 4.98
C GLN A 31 8.17 -14.30 3.46
N PRO A 32 7.01 -14.39 2.77
CA PRO A 32 6.94 -14.19 1.33
C PRO A 32 7.37 -12.77 0.92
N LEU A 33 8.08 -12.66 -0.21
CA LEU A 33 8.52 -11.37 -0.78
C LEU A 33 7.37 -10.36 -0.91
N ALA A 34 6.20 -10.80 -1.37
CA ALA A 34 5.04 -9.94 -1.53
C ALA A 34 4.53 -9.34 -0.21
N THR A 35 4.53 -10.13 0.87
CA THR A 35 4.17 -9.66 2.21
C THR A 35 5.13 -8.60 2.68
N VAL A 36 6.43 -8.84 2.47
CA VAL A 36 7.49 -7.94 2.90
C VAL A 36 7.49 -6.64 2.09
N ALA A 37 7.24 -6.72 0.78
CA ALA A 37 7.02 -5.54 -0.05
C ALA A 37 5.82 -4.71 0.43
N ALA A 38 4.70 -5.36 0.79
CA ALA A 38 3.53 -4.67 1.34
C ALA A 38 3.87 -3.93 2.65
N ILE A 39 4.60 -4.58 3.56
CA ILE A 39 5.04 -3.95 4.81
C ILE A 39 5.99 -2.77 4.55
N ALA A 40 6.95 -2.91 3.62
CA ALA A 40 7.85 -1.81 3.26
C ALA A 40 7.08 -0.57 2.77
N ILE A 41 6.08 -0.79 1.91
CA ILE A 41 5.21 0.27 1.39
C ILE A 41 4.42 0.91 2.54
N GLU A 42 3.81 0.11 3.42
CA GLU A 42 3.03 0.59 4.55
C GLU A 42 3.87 1.48 5.48
N LEU A 43 5.05 1.01 5.88
CA LEU A 43 5.97 1.76 6.75
C LEU A 43 6.40 3.10 6.13
N TYR A 44 6.67 3.12 4.82
CA TYR A 44 7.03 4.37 4.14
C TYR A 44 5.84 5.33 4.06
N LEU A 45 4.64 4.84 3.78
CA LEU A 45 3.42 5.66 3.76
C LEU A 45 3.08 6.20 5.15
N GLU A 46 3.25 5.42 6.20
CA GLU A 46 3.10 5.89 7.58
C GLU A 46 4.07 7.03 7.90
N ARG A 47 5.34 6.92 7.45
CA ARG A 47 6.32 7.99 7.60
C ARG A 47 5.89 9.28 6.88
N LEU A 48 5.36 9.18 5.66
CA LEU A 48 4.87 10.34 4.91
C LEU A 48 3.63 10.98 5.56
N LYS A 49 2.74 10.17 6.15
CA LYS A 49 1.61 10.70 6.94
C LYS A 49 2.11 11.44 8.17
N ALA A 50 3.10 10.88 8.87
CA ALA A 50 3.68 11.47 10.07
C ALA A 50 4.45 12.78 9.78
N SER A 51 5.08 12.91 8.61
CA SER A 51 5.73 14.16 8.18
C SER A 51 4.75 15.21 7.65
N GLY A 52 3.50 14.84 7.37
CA GLY A 52 2.51 15.69 6.72
C GLY A 52 2.65 15.76 5.20
N ASP A 53 3.61 15.04 4.61
CA ASP A 53 3.82 14.97 3.15
C ASP A 53 2.71 14.21 2.43
N LEU A 54 2.05 13.29 3.14
CA LEU A 54 0.84 12.62 2.67
C LEU A 54 -0.35 13.08 3.51
N GLN A 55 -1.21 13.91 2.92
CA GLN A 55 -2.47 14.26 3.56
C GLN A 55 -3.31 13.00 3.74
N SER A 56 -3.70 12.71 4.98
CA SER A 56 -4.63 11.62 5.28
C SER A 56 -6.01 12.02 4.77
N SER A 57 -6.28 11.84 3.48
CA SER A 57 -7.58 12.14 2.89
C SER A 57 -8.59 11.08 3.33
N THR A 58 -9.29 11.32 4.44
CA THR A 58 -10.63 10.73 4.68
C THR A 58 -11.68 11.46 3.81
N THR A 59 -11.38 11.68 2.53
CA THR A 59 -12.28 12.32 1.57
C THR A 59 -12.02 11.78 0.17
N LEU A 60 -12.16 10.46 0.02
CA LEU A 60 -12.71 9.92 -1.21
C LEU A 60 -14.19 9.67 -0.91
N GLU A 61 -14.96 10.75 -0.82
CA GLU A 61 -16.40 10.65 -0.99
C GLU A 61 -16.64 10.06 -2.38
N LYS A 62 -17.43 8.98 -2.40
CA LYS A 62 -17.92 8.33 -3.60
C LYS A 62 -18.84 9.31 -4.34
N ASN A 63 -18.29 10.19 -5.17
CA ASN A 63 -19.05 10.84 -6.22
C ASN A 63 -19.26 9.83 -7.36
N THR A 64 -20.16 8.88 -7.15
CA THR A 64 -20.91 8.26 -8.24
C THR A 64 -22.28 8.93 -8.25
N THR A 65 -22.36 10.02 -9.01
CA THR A 65 -23.61 10.58 -9.50
C THR A 65 -24.22 9.55 -10.46
N GLU A 66 -25.07 8.66 -9.96
CA GLU A 66 -26.05 7.98 -10.80
C GLU A 66 -27.31 8.85 -10.83
N ASN A 67 -27.48 9.47 -11.99
CA ASN A 67 -28.54 10.38 -12.36
C ASN A 67 -29.87 9.60 -12.42
N GLN A 68 -30.89 10.09 -11.71
CA GLN A 68 -32.27 9.65 -11.90
C GLN A 68 -32.79 10.17 -13.24
N GLY A 69 -33.39 9.28 -14.03
CA GLY A 69 -34.11 9.58 -15.26
C GLY A 69 -34.90 8.37 -15.71
#